data_AF-A4S8I9-F1
#
_entry.id   AF-A4S8I9-F1
#
_cell.length_a   1.000
_cell.length_b   1.000
_cell.length_c   1.000
_cell.angle_alpha   90.00
_cell.angle_beta   90.00
_cell.angle_gamma   90.00
#
_symmetry.space_group_name_H-M   'P 1'
#
loop_
_entity.id
_entity.type
_entity.pdbx_description
1 polymer ?
#
loop_
_entity_poly.entity_id
_entity_poly.type
_entity_poly.pdbx_seq_one_letter_code
_entity_poly.pdbx_strand_id
1 'polypeptide(L)'
;MCPGGASNPCSRNGLCDSASGSCFCNPGYVGSRCNAATIQRVCSGRLDSSGSCVCLEGWSGVNCTVACAGTLTCKCGDHGRCNALSGECECDAGYAGELCERLIEPQPTCANGGTWNAALKRCECAGGYTGTLCDAACTTNPCNDLCSGHGTVNVDGTSCTCFTGFSGSTCN
;
A
#
# COMPACT_ATOMS: atom_id res chain seq x y z
N MET A 1 8.69 -61.05 17.57
CA MET A 1 8.52 -60.10 18.69
C MET A 1 8.58 -58.68 18.15
N CYS A 2 7.72 -57.79 18.63
CA CYS A 2 7.59 -56.42 18.11
C CYS A 2 8.79 -55.54 18.49
N PRO A 3 9.29 -54.70 17.57
CA PRO A 3 10.28 -53.69 17.86
C PRO A 3 9.79 -52.72 18.95
N GLY A 4 10.59 -52.51 19.99
CA GLY A 4 10.21 -51.70 21.17
C GLY A 4 9.67 -52.49 22.36
N GLY A 5 9.50 -53.82 22.23
CA GLY A 5 9.10 -54.70 23.33
C GLY A 5 7.64 -54.57 23.76
N ALA A 6 7.23 -55.32 24.79
CA ALA A 6 5.84 -55.37 25.26
C ALA A 6 5.33 -54.04 25.85
N SER A 7 6.23 -53.20 26.35
CA SER A 7 5.92 -51.92 27.00
C SER A 7 5.76 -50.75 26.02
N ASN A 8 6.35 -50.86 24.81
CA ASN A 8 6.26 -49.81 23.80
C ASN A 8 6.33 -50.36 22.36
N PRO A 9 5.43 -51.27 21.96
CA PRO A 9 5.45 -51.87 20.63
C PRO A 9 5.25 -50.78 19.57
N CYS A 10 6.12 -50.77 18.56
CA CYS A 10 6.08 -49.80 17.44
C CYS A 10 6.04 -48.34 17.92
N SER A 11 6.74 -48.05 19.03
CA SER A 11 6.82 -46.72 19.64
C SER A 11 5.47 -46.05 19.92
N ARG A 12 4.39 -46.84 20.10
CA ARG A 12 2.98 -46.39 20.22
C ARG A 12 2.42 -45.65 19.00
N ASN A 13 3.15 -45.65 17.89
CA ASN A 13 2.79 -44.92 16.67
C ASN A 13 2.49 -45.86 15.50
N GLY A 14 2.12 -47.10 15.79
CA GLY A 14 1.78 -48.09 14.78
C GLY A 14 1.22 -49.37 15.37
N LEU A 15 0.65 -50.19 14.51
CA LEU A 15 0.16 -51.51 14.84
C LEU A 15 1.28 -52.54 14.65
N CYS A 16 1.52 -53.39 15.65
CA CYS A 16 2.46 -54.48 15.48
C CYS A 16 1.74 -55.72 14.94
N ASP A 17 2.29 -56.31 13.88
CA ASP A 17 1.96 -57.67 13.49
C ASP A 17 2.82 -58.67 14.27
N SER A 18 2.17 -59.43 15.15
CA SER A 18 2.82 -60.44 15.99
C SER A 18 3.35 -61.65 15.23
N ALA A 19 2.83 -61.92 14.02
CA ALA A 19 3.27 -63.05 13.20
C ALA A 19 4.61 -62.75 12.50
N SER A 20 4.75 -61.57 11.89
CA SER A 20 5.98 -61.16 11.23
C SER A 20 6.95 -60.40 12.13
N GLY A 21 6.47 -59.84 13.24
CA GLY A 21 7.23 -58.92 14.07
C GLY A 21 7.44 -57.54 13.44
N SER A 22 6.66 -57.16 12.43
CA SER A 22 6.77 -55.88 11.74
C SER A 22 5.79 -54.83 12.27
N CYS A 23 6.16 -53.56 12.13
CA CYS A 23 5.33 -52.42 12.52
C CYS A 23 4.66 -51.78 11.32
N PHE A 24 3.33 -51.65 11.35
CA PHE A 24 2.53 -50.85 10.43
C PHE A 24 2.26 -49.49 11.05
N CYS A 25 2.94 -48.45 10.58
CA CYS A 25 2.88 -47.14 11.22
C CYS A 25 1.55 -46.41 10.96
N ASN A 26 1.08 -45.68 11.98
CA ASN A 26 -0.02 -44.75 11.85
C ASN A 26 0.36 -43.61 10.88
N PRO A 27 -0.63 -42.97 10.21
CA PRO A 27 -0.37 -41.79 9.40
C PRO A 27 0.44 -40.74 10.17
N GLY A 28 1.48 -40.18 9.55
CA GLY A 28 2.38 -39.25 10.22
C GLY A 28 3.57 -39.90 10.92
N TYR A 29 3.80 -41.22 10.77
CA TYR A 29 4.96 -41.92 11.32
C TYR A 29 5.57 -42.93 10.33
N VAL A 30 6.90 -43.07 10.35
CA VAL A 30 7.68 -43.99 9.52
C VAL A 30 8.82 -44.64 10.30
N GLY A 31 9.49 -45.57 9.63
CA GLY A 31 10.60 -46.35 10.17
C GLY A 31 10.15 -47.69 10.73
N SER A 32 11.11 -48.61 10.91
CA SER A 32 10.84 -50.00 11.33
C SER A 32 10.23 -50.14 12.73
N ARG A 33 10.23 -49.05 13.52
CA ARG A 33 9.59 -48.97 14.84
C ARG A 33 8.59 -47.81 14.96
N CYS A 34 8.24 -47.14 13.86
CA CYS A 34 7.36 -45.96 13.84
C CYS A 34 7.81 -44.83 14.79
N ASN A 35 9.11 -44.72 15.04
CA ASN A 35 9.67 -43.75 15.97
C ASN A 35 9.97 -42.40 15.31
N ALA A 36 9.94 -42.32 13.98
CA ALA A 36 10.12 -41.08 13.24
C ALA A 36 8.76 -40.54 12.85
N ALA A 37 8.34 -39.42 13.43
CA ALA A 37 7.19 -38.70 12.92
C ALA A 37 7.51 -38.22 11.49
N THR A 38 6.75 -38.66 10.50
CA THR A 38 6.70 -37.92 9.24
C THR A 38 5.97 -36.64 9.57
N ILE A 39 6.74 -35.57 9.60
CA ILE A 39 6.15 -34.25 9.60
C ILE A 39 5.37 -34.17 8.29
N GLN A 40 4.05 -34.46 8.32
CA GLN A 40 3.13 -33.97 7.31
C GLN A 40 3.05 -32.46 7.51
N ARG A 41 4.15 -31.78 7.17
CA ARG A 41 4.16 -30.35 6.87
C ARG A 41 3.35 -30.28 5.59
N VAL A 42 2.05 -30.01 5.74
CA VAL A 42 1.19 -29.64 4.63
C VAL A 42 1.75 -28.34 4.12
N CYS A 43 2.64 -28.43 3.14
CA CYS A 43 3.22 -27.30 2.46
C CYS A 43 2.40 -27.05 1.21
N SER A 44 1.89 -25.84 1.04
CA SER A 44 1.33 -25.43 -0.25
C SER A 44 2.42 -25.20 -1.31
N GLY A 45 3.68 -25.55 -1.02
CA GLY A 45 4.85 -25.42 -1.89
C GLY A 45 5.72 -26.70 -1.97
N ARG A 46 7.01 -26.55 -2.28
CA ARG A 46 7.96 -27.67 -2.48
C ARG A 46 8.79 -27.92 -1.21
N LEU A 47 9.19 -29.17 -0.96
CA LEU A 47 10.18 -29.48 0.08
C LEU A 47 11.61 -29.44 -0.48
N ASP A 48 12.54 -28.86 0.26
CA ASP A 48 13.98 -28.98 -0.03
C ASP A 48 14.57 -30.30 0.49
N SER A 49 15.87 -30.51 0.26
CA SER A 49 16.60 -31.71 0.69
C SER A 49 16.74 -31.84 2.21
N SER A 50 16.44 -30.79 2.98
CA SER A 50 16.42 -30.77 4.45
C SER A 50 15.03 -31.06 5.03
N GLY A 51 13.99 -31.13 4.19
CA GLY A 51 12.60 -31.26 4.62
C GLY A 51 11.96 -29.94 5.06
N SER A 52 12.57 -28.80 4.73
CA SER A 52 12.01 -27.47 4.97
C SER A 52 11.11 -27.03 3.80
N CYS A 53 10.08 -26.24 4.10
CA CYS A 53 9.16 -25.74 3.09
C CYS A 53 9.81 -24.61 2.29
N VAL A 54 9.92 -24.80 0.98
CA VAL A 54 10.23 -23.76 0.01
C VAL A 54 8.92 -23.30 -0.61
N CYS A 55 8.53 -22.07 -0.30
CA CYS A 55 7.26 -21.52 -0.74
C CYS A 55 7.28 -21.18 -2.23
N LEU A 56 6.16 -21.44 -2.90
CA LEU A 56 5.94 -20.97 -4.27
C LEU A 56 5.79 -19.45 -4.28
N GLU A 57 5.97 -18.83 -5.45
CA GLU A 57 5.73 -17.39 -5.59
C GLU A 57 4.34 -17.01 -5.06
N GLY A 58 4.30 -15.96 -4.25
CA GLY A 58 3.06 -15.52 -3.60
C GLY A 58 2.66 -16.32 -2.35
N TRP A 59 3.57 -17.08 -1.74
CA TRP A 59 3.31 -17.78 -0.47
C TRP A 59 4.48 -17.62 0.51
N SER A 60 4.18 -17.57 1.81
CA SER A 60 5.16 -17.44 2.90
C SER A 60 4.75 -18.17 4.18
N GLY A 61 5.63 -18.09 5.19
CA GLY A 61 5.51 -18.78 6.47
C GLY A 61 6.14 -20.17 6.46
N VAL A 62 6.34 -20.74 7.65
CA VAL A 62 7.04 -22.04 7.85
C VAL A 62 6.40 -23.23 7.13
N ASN A 63 5.13 -23.11 6.75
CA ASN A 63 4.36 -24.11 6.01
C ASN A 63 3.80 -23.57 4.67
N CYS A 64 4.18 -22.37 4.23
CA CYS A 64 3.70 -21.76 2.99
C CYS A 64 2.17 -21.62 2.90
N THR A 65 1.49 -21.45 4.04
CA THR A 65 0.03 -21.29 4.13
C THR A 65 -0.40 -19.83 4.17
N VAL A 66 0.53 -18.90 4.25
CA VAL A 66 0.25 -17.47 4.21
C VAL A 66 0.37 -17.02 2.75
N ALA A 67 -0.74 -16.60 2.14
CA ALA A 67 -0.71 -16.01 0.82
C ALA A 67 0.00 -14.64 0.91
N CYS A 68 1.11 -14.49 0.19
CA CYS A 68 1.69 -13.18 -0.12
C CYS A 68 1.05 -12.69 -1.42
N ALA A 69 0.48 -11.49 -1.41
CA ALA A 69 0.11 -10.86 -2.67
C ALA A 69 1.38 -10.49 -3.44
N GLY A 70 1.76 -11.34 -4.40
CA GLY A 70 2.63 -11.01 -5.54
C GLY A 70 4.08 -10.60 -5.25
N THR A 71 5.00 -11.53 -5.57
CA THR A 71 6.39 -11.27 -6.02
C THR A 71 7.36 -10.53 -5.08
N LEU A 72 8.60 -11.01 -5.10
CA LEU A 72 9.80 -10.46 -4.47
C LEU A 72 10.21 -9.06 -4.98
N THR A 73 9.28 -8.26 -5.52
CA THR A 73 9.52 -7.00 -6.24
C THR A 73 8.41 -5.99 -5.98
N CYS A 74 8.15 -5.68 -4.72
CA CYS A 74 7.34 -4.53 -4.39
C CYS A 74 8.14 -3.25 -4.70
N LYS A 75 7.89 -2.66 -5.87
CA LYS A 75 8.60 -1.48 -6.36
C LYS A 75 7.96 -0.20 -5.82
N CYS A 76 7.92 -0.06 -4.49
CA CYS A 76 7.71 1.27 -3.93
C CYS A 76 8.86 2.14 -4.43
N GLY A 77 8.56 3.31 -5.02
CA GLY A 77 9.58 4.27 -5.43
C GLY A 77 10.42 4.74 -4.24
N ASP A 78 11.25 5.77 -4.44
CA ASP A 78 12.20 6.24 -3.41
C ASP A 78 11.53 6.87 -2.16
N HIS A 79 10.19 6.88 -2.11
CA HIS A 79 9.37 7.57 -1.10
C HIS A 79 8.31 6.66 -0.45
N GLY A 80 8.57 5.36 -0.37
CA GLY A 80 7.67 4.42 0.30
C GLY A 80 8.34 3.13 0.76
N ARG A 81 7.69 2.45 1.71
CA ARG A 81 8.12 1.14 2.23
C ARG A 81 7.11 0.08 1.85
N CYS A 82 7.60 -1.08 1.40
CA CYS A 82 6.70 -2.17 1.09
C CYS A 82 6.23 -2.91 2.34
N ASN A 83 4.92 -3.15 2.42
CA ASN A 83 4.33 -4.07 3.36
C ASN A 83 4.52 -5.52 2.86
N ALA A 84 5.39 -6.28 3.51
CA ALA A 84 5.74 -7.64 3.08
C ALA A 84 4.58 -8.66 3.17
N LEU A 85 3.49 -8.32 3.86
CA LEU A 85 2.32 -9.19 4.01
C LEU A 85 1.26 -8.89 2.95
N SER A 86 0.95 -7.61 2.71
CA SER A 86 -0.07 -7.18 1.73
C SER A 86 0.49 -6.90 0.34
N GLY A 87 1.79 -6.69 0.18
CA GLY A 87 2.41 -6.27 -1.08
C GLY A 87 2.17 -4.81 -1.45
N GLU A 88 1.54 -4.03 -0.57
CA GLU A 88 1.21 -2.62 -0.81
C GLU A 88 2.32 -1.67 -0.32
N CYS A 89 2.39 -0.46 -0.88
CA CYS A 89 3.34 0.56 -0.48
C CYS A 89 2.78 1.51 0.59
N GLU A 90 3.50 1.61 1.70
CA GLU A 90 3.30 2.63 2.73
C GLU A 90 4.13 3.87 2.37
N CYS A 91 3.47 4.92 1.89
CA CYS A 91 4.15 6.13 1.41
C CYS A 91 4.63 7.04 2.55
N ASP A 92 5.76 7.70 2.31
CA ASP A 92 6.29 8.75 3.18
C ASP A 92 5.35 9.97 3.18
N ALA A 93 5.44 10.78 4.24
CA ALA A 93 4.62 11.99 4.37
C ALA A 93 4.83 12.92 3.18
N GLY A 94 3.73 13.35 2.55
CA GLY A 94 3.78 14.18 1.35
C GLY A 94 3.88 13.39 0.04
N TYR A 95 3.79 12.06 0.07
CA TYR A 95 3.73 11.23 -1.13
C TYR A 95 2.48 10.32 -1.14
N ALA A 96 2.04 9.97 -2.34
CA ALA A 96 0.90 9.11 -2.59
C ALA A 96 1.06 8.38 -3.94
N GLY A 97 0.12 7.50 -4.25
CA GLY A 97 0.18 6.63 -5.42
C GLY A 97 0.38 5.18 -5.01
N GLU A 98 0.13 4.25 -5.92
CA GLU A 98 0.29 2.82 -5.66
C GLU A 98 1.76 2.45 -5.40
N LEU A 99 2.69 3.23 -5.97
CA LEU A 99 4.13 3.07 -5.82
C LEU A 99 4.78 4.27 -5.14
N CYS A 100 4.00 5.15 -4.50
CA CYS A 100 4.48 6.38 -3.85
C CYS A 100 5.23 7.35 -4.78
N GLU A 101 4.85 7.35 -6.07
CA GLU A 101 5.49 8.13 -7.13
C GLU A 101 5.00 9.58 -7.22
N ARG A 102 3.88 9.91 -6.55
CA ARG A 102 3.24 11.22 -6.66
C ARG A 102 3.48 12.04 -5.40
N LEU A 103 4.12 13.20 -5.56
CA LEU A 103 4.17 14.22 -4.52
C LEU A 103 2.75 14.77 -4.28
N ILE A 104 2.33 14.75 -3.02
CA ILE A 104 1.17 15.50 -2.55
C ILE A 104 1.65 16.94 -2.40
N GLU A 105 1.26 17.78 -3.35
CA GLU A 105 1.47 19.22 -3.19
C GLU A 105 0.69 19.70 -1.95
N PRO A 106 1.34 20.39 -1.00
CA PRO A 106 0.64 20.93 0.16
C PRO A 106 -0.47 21.85 -0.33
N GLN A 107 -1.66 21.75 0.29
CA GLN A 107 -2.77 22.64 -0.03
C GLN A 107 -2.28 24.08 0.18
N PRO A 108 -2.39 24.96 -0.84
CA PRO A 108 -1.89 26.31 -0.72
C PRO A 108 -2.61 27.04 0.42
N THR A 109 -1.85 27.77 1.24
CA THR A 109 -2.44 28.58 2.31
C THR A 109 -2.86 29.93 1.73
N CYS A 110 -4.14 30.24 1.84
CA CYS A 110 -4.67 31.55 1.43
C CYS A 110 -4.34 32.59 2.50
N ALA A 111 -3.67 33.67 2.10
CA ALA A 111 -3.31 34.77 2.99
C ALA A 111 -4.50 35.70 3.27
N ASN A 112 -4.32 36.58 4.25
CA ASN A 112 -5.20 37.73 4.52
C ASN A 112 -6.69 37.39 4.69
N GLY A 113 -6.99 36.23 5.29
CA GLY A 113 -8.36 35.78 5.53
C GLY A 113 -9.05 35.16 4.31
N GLY A 114 -8.32 34.86 3.23
CA GLY A 114 -8.82 34.06 2.13
C GLY A 114 -9.10 32.61 2.52
N THR A 115 -9.99 31.94 1.79
CA THR A 115 -10.38 30.54 2.02
C THR A 115 -10.06 29.68 0.79
N TRP A 116 -9.52 28.49 0.99
CA TRP A 116 -9.23 27.57 -0.12
C TRP A 116 -10.52 26.91 -0.61
N ASN A 117 -10.87 27.13 -1.88
CA ASN A 117 -11.95 26.42 -2.53
C ASN A 117 -11.39 25.17 -3.24
N ALA A 118 -11.60 24.00 -2.63
CA ALA A 118 -11.10 22.73 -3.16
C ALA A 118 -11.74 22.32 -4.50
N ALA A 119 -12.96 22.76 -4.79
CA ALA A 119 -13.64 22.44 -6.05
C ALA A 119 -13.06 23.25 -7.22
N LEU A 120 -12.75 24.53 -6.99
CA LEU A 120 -12.15 25.42 -7.99
C LEU A 120 -10.61 25.38 -7.99
N LYS A 121 -10.00 24.71 -7.01
CA LYS A 121 -8.55 24.66 -6.78
C LYS A 121 -7.91 26.06 -6.76
N ARG A 122 -8.55 27.01 -6.07
CA ARG A 122 -8.05 28.39 -5.91
C ARG A 122 -8.45 28.99 -4.56
N CYS A 123 -7.73 30.03 -4.14
CA CYS A 123 -8.15 30.84 -3.01
C CYS A 123 -9.28 31.81 -3.39
N GLU A 124 -10.27 31.89 -2.52
CA GLU A 124 -11.31 32.93 -2.50
C GLU A 124 -10.87 34.01 -1.52
N CYS A 125 -10.54 35.19 -2.03
CA CYS A 125 -9.94 36.25 -1.23
C CYS A 125 -10.98 37.05 -0.45
N ALA A 126 -10.62 37.43 0.77
CA ALA A 126 -11.37 38.43 1.53
C ALA A 126 -11.31 39.79 0.83
N GLY A 127 -12.34 40.62 1.03
CA GLY A 127 -12.40 41.96 0.44
C GLY A 127 -11.16 42.78 0.80
N GLY A 128 -10.58 43.46 -0.20
CA GLY A 128 -9.31 44.16 -0.03
C GLY A 128 -8.08 43.40 -0.53
N TYR A 129 -8.21 42.12 -0.92
CA TYR A 129 -7.08 41.28 -1.33
C TYR A 129 -7.33 40.56 -2.66
N THR A 130 -6.25 40.29 -3.38
CA THR A 130 -6.22 39.62 -4.69
C THR A 130 -4.97 38.74 -4.83
N GLY A 131 -4.82 38.08 -5.98
CA GLY A 131 -3.76 37.10 -6.26
C GLY A 131 -4.23 35.65 -6.06
N THR A 132 -3.45 34.69 -6.54
CA THR A 132 -3.79 33.26 -6.44
C THR A 132 -3.79 32.74 -5.01
N LEU A 133 -3.06 33.41 -4.11
CA LEU A 133 -2.96 33.11 -2.68
C LEU A 133 -3.47 34.26 -1.79
N CYS A 134 -4.13 35.27 -2.35
CA CYS A 134 -4.66 36.43 -1.60
C CYS A 134 -3.59 37.24 -0.85
N ASP A 135 -2.36 37.20 -1.33
CA ASP A 135 -1.17 37.83 -0.74
C ASP A 135 -0.98 39.30 -1.17
N ALA A 136 -1.71 39.75 -2.19
CA ALA A 136 -1.67 41.12 -2.66
C ALA A 136 -2.85 41.94 -2.12
N ALA A 137 -2.58 43.07 -1.46
CA ALA A 137 -3.59 44.05 -1.11
C ALA A 137 -4.03 44.81 -2.37
N CYS A 138 -5.34 45.00 -2.57
CA CYS A 138 -5.87 45.90 -3.58
C CYS A 138 -5.46 47.33 -3.25
N THR A 139 -4.77 48.02 -4.16
CA THR A 139 -4.40 49.43 -3.99
C THR A 139 -5.46 50.41 -4.48
N THR A 140 -6.57 49.92 -5.05
CA THR A 140 -7.70 50.72 -5.55
C THR A 140 -9.00 50.30 -4.87
N ASN A 141 -9.80 51.27 -4.42
CA ASN A 141 -11.13 51.05 -3.83
C ASN A 141 -12.22 51.64 -4.77
N PRO A 142 -13.24 50.89 -5.22
CA PRO A 142 -13.52 49.49 -4.88
C PRO A 142 -12.38 48.57 -5.31
N CYS A 143 -12.17 47.43 -4.62
CA CYS A 143 -11.62 46.24 -5.26
C CYS A 143 -12.65 45.85 -6.32
N ASN A 144 -12.73 46.65 -7.37
CA ASN A 144 -13.73 46.47 -8.38
C ASN A 144 -13.23 45.28 -9.16
N ASP A 145 -14.09 44.29 -9.24
CA ASP A 145 -13.91 43.10 -10.04
C ASP A 145 -13.96 43.48 -11.52
N LEU A 146 -13.01 44.35 -11.93
CA LEU A 146 -12.99 45.01 -13.22
C LEU A 146 -12.95 43.95 -14.32
N CYS A 147 -12.36 42.79 -14.03
CA CYS A 147 -12.26 41.66 -14.92
C CYS A 147 -13.13 40.46 -14.48
N SER A 148 -14.14 40.69 -13.62
CA SER A 148 -15.11 39.67 -13.18
C SER A 148 -14.50 38.35 -12.67
N GLY A 149 -13.28 38.40 -12.13
CA GLY A 149 -12.51 37.24 -11.66
C GLY A 149 -11.95 36.35 -12.78
N HIS A 150 -12.12 36.77 -14.03
CA HIS A 150 -11.87 36.04 -15.27
C HIS A 150 -10.82 36.69 -16.18
N GLY A 151 -10.01 37.59 -15.63
CA GLY A 151 -8.90 38.22 -16.35
C GLY A 151 -7.92 38.94 -15.45
N THR A 152 -6.87 39.48 -16.06
CA THR A 152 -5.88 40.34 -15.40
C THR A 152 -6.09 41.79 -15.82
N VAL A 153 -5.95 42.72 -14.87
CA VAL A 153 -6.01 44.16 -15.16
C VAL A 153 -4.72 44.55 -15.90
N ASN A 154 -4.87 45.30 -16.98
CA ASN A 154 -3.76 45.81 -17.78
C ASN A 154 -3.01 46.90 -17.02
N VAL A 155 -1.82 47.27 -17.53
CA VAL A 155 -0.93 48.26 -16.89
C VAL A 155 -1.60 49.63 -16.72
N ASP A 156 -2.62 49.93 -17.53
CA ASP A 156 -3.41 51.16 -17.44
C ASP A 156 -4.38 51.21 -16.24
N GLY A 157 -4.62 50.08 -15.55
CA GLY A 157 -5.54 49.99 -14.41
C GLY A 157 -7.03 50.09 -14.77
N THR A 158 -7.37 50.08 -16.06
CA THR A 158 -8.74 50.38 -16.56
C THR A 158 -9.28 49.36 -17.56
N SER A 159 -8.43 48.48 -18.09
CA SER A 159 -8.84 47.45 -19.04
C SER A 159 -8.36 46.06 -18.62
N CYS A 160 -8.98 45.02 -19.18
CA CYS A 160 -8.72 43.63 -18.81
C CYS A 160 -8.16 42.81 -19.98
N THR A 161 -7.26 41.89 -19.65
CA THR A 161 -6.90 40.75 -20.51
C THR A 161 -7.61 39.51 -19.99
N CYS A 162 -8.55 38.98 -20.76
CA CYS A 162 -9.39 37.86 -20.31
C CYS A 162 -8.68 36.51 -20.42
N PHE A 163 -8.99 35.64 -19.46
CA PHE A 163 -8.62 34.22 -19.55
C PHE A 163 -9.42 33.53 -20.66
N THR A 164 -8.92 32.38 -21.09
CA THR A 164 -9.48 31.62 -22.20
C THR A 164 -10.95 31.26 -21.90
N GLY A 165 -11.86 31.63 -22.80
CA GLY A 165 -13.30 31.39 -22.66
C GLY A 165 -14.13 32.59 -22.17
N PHE A 166 -13.51 33.70 -21.80
CA PHE A 166 -14.18 34.94 -21.36
C PHE A 166 -13.90 36.09 -22.33
N SER A 167 -14.80 37.08 -22.39
CA SER A 167 -14.66 38.19 -23.35
C SER A 167 -15.29 39.50 -22.85
N GLY A 168 -15.04 40.59 -23.57
CA GLY A 168 -15.53 41.92 -23.20
C GLY A 168 -14.61 42.69 -22.25
N SER A 169 -14.93 43.96 -22.02
CA SER A 169 -14.08 44.90 -21.25
C SER A 169 -13.90 44.52 -19.78
N THR A 170 -14.78 43.66 -19.27
CA THR A 170 -14.73 43.15 -17.91
C THR A 170 -14.64 41.63 -17.81
N CYS A 171 -14.41 40.92 -18.93
CA CYS A 171 -14.29 39.46 -18.95
C CYS A 171 -15.47 38.70 -18.32
N ASN A 172 -16.71 39.10 -18.65
CA ASN A 172 -17.91 38.30 -18.36
C ASN A 172 -18.11 37.18 -19.42
#